data_AF-A0A2D6F5V6-F1
#
_entry.id   AF-A0A2D6F5V6-F1
#
_cell.length_a   1.000
_cell.length_b   1.000
_cell.length_c   1.000
_cell.angle_alpha   90.00
_cell.angle_beta   90.00
_cell.angle_gamma   90.00
#
_symmetry.space_group_name_H-M   'P 1'
#
loop_
_entity.id
_entity.type
_entity.pdbx_description
1 polymer ?
#
loop_
_entity_poly.entity_id
_entity_poly.type
_entity_poly.pdbx_seq_one_letter_code
_entity_poly.pdbx_strand_id
1 'polypeptide(L)'
;MVDTYSVTNDAIDPLLADVVKGNQDKVVGWLQGEPGSWGFIAGQAVIAVRGQAGRDLADTERRLVWSRMWWWLEQVRARLDGPIYPVIRQTGPP
;
A
#
# COMPACT_ATOMS: atom_id res chain seq x y z
N MET A 1 -30.13 8.59 5.33
CA MET A 1 -28.93 9.39 5.65
C MET A 1 -27.84 8.85 4.74
N VAL A 2 -27.32 9.66 3.81
CA VAL A 2 -26.18 9.23 2.99
C VAL A 2 -24.93 9.45 3.83
N ASP A 3 -24.28 8.37 4.23
CA ASP A 3 -22.96 8.47 4.85
C ASP A 3 -21.99 8.91 3.76
N THR A 4 -21.55 10.16 3.83
CA THR A 4 -20.58 10.69 2.87
C THR A 4 -19.24 10.01 3.15
N TYR A 5 -18.96 8.93 2.42
CA TYR A 5 -17.69 8.22 2.51
C TYR A 5 -16.53 9.23 2.38
N SER A 6 -15.81 9.41 3.49
CA SER A 6 -14.65 10.29 3.55
C SER A 6 -13.40 9.45 3.30
N VAL A 7 -12.70 9.76 2.21
CA VAL A 7 -11.45 9.10 1.83
C VAL A 7 -10.38 9.51 2.84
N THR A 8 -10.23 8.72 3.89
CA THR A 8 -9.23 8.87 4.96
C THR A 8 -8.30 7.67 4.95
N ASN A 9 -7.11 7.82 5.54
CA ASN A 9 -6.12 6.73 5.59
C ASN A 9 -6.71 5.45 6.20
N ASP A 10 -7.49 5.57 7.27
CA ASP A 10 -8.13 4.44 7.95
C ASP A 10 -9.17 3.75 7.05
N ALA A 11 -9.98 4.54 6.35
CA ALA A 11 -11.02 4.03 5.45
C ALA A 11 -10.46 3.33 4.20
N ILE A 12 -9.28 3.75 3.72
CA ILE A 12 -8.64 3.15 2.54
C ILE A 12 -7.63 2.05 2.90
N ASP A 13 -7.12 2.00 4.12
CA ASP A 13 -6.13 1.01 4.55
C ASP A 13 -6.52 -0.45 4.24
N PRO A 14 -7.74 -0.92 4.60
CA PRO A 14 -8.15 -2.29 4.28
C PRO A 14 -8.28 -2.52 2.76
N LEU A 15 -8.68 -1.51 1.99
CA LEU A 15 -8.80 -1.59 0.53
C LEU A 15 -7.42 -1.71 -0.12
N LEU A 16 -6.45 -0.94 0.35
CA LEU A 16 -5.07 -0.99 -0.15
C LEU A 16 -4.39 -2.31 0.22
N ALA A 17 -4.64 -2.81 1.43
CA ALA A 17 -4.17 -4.12 1.84
C ALA A 17 -4.72 -5.25 0.96
N ASP A 18 -6.00 -5.17 0.57
CA ASP A 18 -6.61 -6.11 -0.37
C ASP A 18 -5.98 -6.00 -1.77
N VAL A 19 -5.76 -4.78 -2.27
CA VAL A 19 -5.06 -4.55 -3.56
C VAL A 19 -3.66 -5.14 -3.55
N VAL A 20 -2.88 -4.96 -2.48
CA VAL A 20 -1.55 -5.58 -2.34
C VAL A 20 -1.64 -7.10 -2.37
N LYS A 21 -2.61 -7.68 -1.64
CA LYS A 21 -2.81 -9.14 -1.56
C LYS A 21 -3.30 -9.74 -2.88
N GLY A 22 -4.17 -9.04 -3.61
CA GLY A 22 -4.71 -9.48 -4.90
C GLY A 22 -3.74 -9.29 -6.06
N ASN A 23 -2.74 -8.42 -5.92
CA ASN A 23 -1.80 -8.06 -6.99
C ASN A 23 -0.34 -8.38 -6.62
N GLN A 24 -0.11 -9.50 -5.91
CA GLN A 24 1.23 -9.90 -5.45
C GLN A 24 2.26 -9.98 -6.58
N ASP A 25 1.89 -10.48 -7.77
CA ASP A 25 2.75 -10.50 -8.97
C ASP A 25 3.33 -9.10 -9.27
N LYS A 26 2.45 -8.09 -9.28
CA LYS A 26 2.82 -6.70 -9.58
C LYS A 26 3.59 -6.06 -8.43
N VAL A 27 3.31 -6.45 -7.19
CA VAL A 27 4.08 -6.01 -6.01
C VAL A 27 5.51 -6.53 -6.11
N VAL A 28 5.69 -7.81 -6.48
CA VAL A 28 7.01 -8.40 -6.74
C VAL A 28 7.70 -7.71 -7.91
N GLY A 29 6.99 -7.48 -9.02
CA GLY A 29 7.51 -6.70 -10.14
C GLY A 29 7.99 -5.31 -9.71
N TRP A 30 7.20 -4.59 -8.91
CA TRP A 30 7.61 -3.30 -8.35
C TRP A 30 8.87 -3.39 -7.49
N LEU A 31 8.98 -4.40 -6.63
CA LEU A 31 10.18 -4.64 -5.81
C LEU A 31 11.41 -4.93 -6.65
N GLN A 32 11.25 -5.58 -7.81
CA GLN A 32 12.31 -5.85 -8.77
C GLN A 32 12.63 -4.65 -9.68
N GLY A 33 11.90 -3.53 -9.54
CA GLY A 33 12.07 -2.35 -10.38
C GLY A 33 11.42 -2.46 -11.76
N GLU A 34 10.44 -3.34 -11.94
CA GLU A 34 9.73 -3.53 -13.20
C GLU A 34 8.93 -2.27 -13.58
N PRO A 35 9.18 -1.69 -14.77
CA PRO A 35 8.44 -0.52 -15.23
C PRO A 35 6.95 -0.86 -15.41
N GLY A 36 6.08 0.04 -14.98
CA GLY A 36 4.62 -0.13 -15.08
C GLY A 36 3.96 -0.86 -13.91
N SER A 37 4.72 -1.62 -13.11
CA SER A 37 4.18 -2.30 -11.91
C SER A 37 3.60 -1.31 -10.90
N TRP A 38 4.29 -0.19 -10.63
CA TRP A 38 3.73 0.90 -9.78
C TRP A 38 2.43 1.47 -10.35
N GLY A 39 2.43 1.84 -11.63
CA GLY A 39 1.27 2.48 -12.27
C GLY A 39 0.04 1.58 -12.26
N PHE A 40 0.24 0.27 -12.45
CA PHE A 40 -0.83 -0.72 -12.35
C PHE A 40 -1.43 -0.79 -10.94
N ILE A 41 -0.58 -0.93 -9.91
CA ILE A 41 -1.04 -1.02 -8.52
C ILE A 41 -1.73 0.27 -8.07
N ALA A 42 -1.15 1.43 -8.40
CA ALA A 42 -1.74 2.73 -8.10
C ALA A 42 -3.11 2.92 -8.78
N GLY A 43 -3.26 2.41 -10.01
CA GLY A 43 -4.54 2.37 -10.72
C GLY A 43 -5.58 1.49 -10.02
N GLN A 44 -5.19 0.27 -9.62
CA GLN A 44 -6.06 -0.65 -8.88
C GLN A 44 -6.51 -0.07 -7.53
N ALA A 45 -5.60 0.57 -6.80
CA ALA A 45 -5.91 1.27 -5.56
C ALA A 45 -6.99 2.35 -5.76
N VAL A 46 -6.86 3.18 -6.81
CA VAL A 46 -7.85 4.20 -7.14
C VAL A 46 -9.20 3.58 -7.52
N ILE A 47 -9.21 2.49 -8.30
CA ILE A 47 -10.44 1.79 -8.70
C ILE A 47 -11.16 1.21 -7.47
N ALA A 48 -10.43 0.59 -6.55
CA ALA A 48 -10.99 0.03 -5.33
C ALA A 48 -11.63 1.11 -4.44
N VAL A 49 -10.93 2.22 -4.22
CA VAL A 49 -11.44 3.34 -3.41
C VAL A 49 -12.61 4.05 -4.12
N ARG A 50 -12.57 4.19 -5.45
CA ARG A 50 -13.69 4.72 -6.24
C ARG A 50 -14.93 3.84 -6.12
N GLY A 51 -14.75 2.51 -6.18
CA GLY A 51 -15.82 1.54 -5.99
C GLY A 51 -16.48 1.67 -4.63
N GLN A 52 -15.68 1.84 -3.57
CA GLN A 52 -16.19 2.04 -2.21
C GLN A 52 -16.87 3.40 -2.02
N ALA A 53 -16.30 4.47 -2.59
CA ALA A 53 -16.85 5.81 -2.49
C ALA A 53 -18.15 5.99 -3.28
N GLY A 54 -18.42 5.12 -4.27
CA GLY A 54 -19.58 5.21 -5.15
C GLY A 54 -19.59 6.45 -6.05
N ARG A 55 -18.49 7.19 -6.12
CA ARG A 55 -18.33 8.42 -6.91
C ARG A 55 -16.91 8.54 -7.44
N ASP A 56 -16.69 9.47 -8.37
CA ASP A 56 -15.34 9.80 -8.83
C ASP A 56 -14.51 10.45 -7.69
N LEU A 57 -13.22 10.12 -7.68
CA LEU A 57 -12.28 10.64 -6.70
C LEU A 57 -11.70 11.96 -7.20
N ALA A 58 -11.77 12.98 -6.34
CA ALA A 58 -11.08 14.24 -6.58
C ALA A 58 -9.56 14.00 -6.69
N ASP A 59 -8.84 14.92 -7.35
CA ASP A 59 -7.39 14.85 -7.49
C ASP A 59 -6.68 14.70 -6.12
N THR A 60 -7.14 15.44 -5.10
CA THR A 60 -6.63 15.34 -3.73
C THR A 60 -6.82 13.96 -3.13
N GLU A 61 -7.97 13.32 -3.36
CA GLU A 61 -8.28 11.98 -2.87
C GLU A 61 -7.40 10.94 -3.58
N ARG A 62 -7.22 11.07 -4.90
CA ARG A 62 -6.31 10.21 -5.67
C ARG A 62 -4.86 10.32 -5.17
N ARG A 63 -4.38 11.54 -4.90
CA ARG A 63 -3.03 11.75 -4.34
C ARG A 63 -2.87 11.14 -2.94
N LEU A 64 -3.92 11.18 -2.11
CA LEU A 64 -3.92 10.50 -0.82
C LEU A 64 -3.79 8.98 -1.00
N VAL A 65 -4.60 8.40 -1.89
CA VAL A 65 -4.56 6.97 -2.23
C VAL A 65 -3.19 6.56 -2.72
N TRP A 66 -2.58 7.33 -3.62
CA TRP A 66 -1.23 7.07 -4.12
C TRP A 66 -0.18 7.15 -3.02
N SER A 67 -0.19 8.22 -2.22
CA SER A 67 0.76 8.39 -1.11
C SER A 67 0.66 7.24 -0.12
N ARG A 68 -0.57 6.81 0.20
CA ARG A 68 -0.81 5.70 1.12
C ARG A 68 -0.43 4.35 0.53
N MET A 69 -0.70 4.13 -0.76
CA MET A 69 -0.31 2.91 -1.48
C MET A 69 1.22 2.77 -1.56
N TRP A 70 1.91 3.87 -1.84
CA TRP A 70 3.37 3.91 -1.82
C TRP A 70 3.92 3.49 -0.46
N TRP A 71 3.39 4.08 0.63
CA TRP A 71 3.78 3.71 2.00
C TRP A 71 3.57 2.22 2.29
N TRP A 72 2.46 1.62 1.80
CA TRP A 72 2.21 0.19 1.92
C TRP A 72 3.27 -0.66 1.21
N LEU A 73 3.64 -0.30 -0.02
CA LEU A 73 4.69 -0.98 -0.77
C LEU A 73 6.05 -0.84 -0.10
N GLU A 74 6.36 0.33 0.45
CA GLU A 74 7.58 0.53 1.23
C GLU A 74 7.63 -0.32 2.49
N GLN A 75 6.49 -0.52 3.19
CA GLN A 75 6.44 -1.47 4.29
C GLN A 75 6.68 -2.91 3.84
N VAL A 76 6.12 -3.33 2.71
CA VAL A 76 6.38 -4.66 2.14
C VAL A 76 7.85 -4.80 1.81
N ARG A 77 8.45 -3.80 1.15
CA ARG A 77 9.89 -3.77 0.86
C ARG A 77 10.71 -3.85 2.14
N ALA A 78 10.40 -3.04 3.16
CA ALA A 78 11.13 -3.05 4.44
C ALA A 78 11.01 -4.38 5.19
N ARG A 79 9.92 -5.13 5.02
CA ARG A 79 9.77 -6.48 5.58
C ARG A 79 10.62 -7.52 4.84
N LEU A 80 10.84 -7.33 3.54
CA LEU A 80 11.65 -8.21 2.70
C LEU A 80 13.14 -7.87 2.77
N ASP A 81 13.47 -6.59 2.90
CA ASP A 81 14.80 -6.03 3.08
C ASP A 81 15.24 -6.03 4.56
N GLY A 82 14.31 -6.33 5.46
CA GLY A 82 14.58 -6.46 6.88
C GLY A 82 15.73 -7.45 7.11
N PRO A 83 16.73 -7.10 7.94
CA PRO A 83 17.90 -7.93 8.14
C PRO A 83 17.48 -9.35 8.53
N ILE A 84 18.08 -10.35 7.87
CA ILE A 84 18.33 -11.65 8.49
C ILE A 84 19.12 -11.33 9.76
N TYR A 85 18.46 -11.03 10.87
CA TYR A 85 19.17 -10.94 12.15
C TYR A 85 19.58 -12.36 12.51
N PRO A 86 20.88 -12.68 12.61
CA PRO A 86 21.27 -13.81 13.43
C PRO A 86 20.82 -13.47 14.85
N VAL A 87 19.97 -14.32 15.42
CA VAL A 87 19.80 -14.39 16.86
C VAL A 87 21.19 -14.63 17.47
N ILE A 88 21.78 -13.63 18.13
CA ILE A 88 22.77 -13.71 19.24
C ILE A 88 23.60 -12.43 19.35
N ARG A 89 23.35 -11.62 20.38
CA ARG A 89 24.23 -11.47 21.56
C ARG A 89 23.65 -10.38 22.44
N GLN A 90 22.83 -10.83 23.38
CA GLN A 90 22.75 -10.19 24.69
C GLN A 90 24.12 -10.39 25.35
N THR A 91 24.98 -9.37 25.34
CA THR A 91 26.10 -9.29 26.27
C THR A 91 26.24 -7.85 26.76
N GLY A 92 25.60 -7.58 27.88
CA GLY A 92 26.17 -6.78 28.94
C GLY A 92 25.87 -7.47 30.27
N PRO A 93 26.55 -7.15 31.38
CA PRO A 93 27.79 -6.37 31.56
C PRO A 93 28.84 -7.17 32.38
N PRO A 94 29.93 -6.54 32.84
CA PRO A 94 30.09 -6.42 34.31
C PRO A 94 29.98 -4.98 34.80
#